data_AF-W1YEQ4-F1
#
_entry.id   AF-W1YEQ4-F1
#
_cell.length_a   1.000
_cell.length_b   1.000
_cell.length_c   1.000
_cell.angle_alpha   90.00
_cell.angle_beta   90.00
_cell.angle_gamma   90.00
#
_symmetry.space_group_name_H-M   'P 1'
#
loop_
_entity.id
_entity.type
_entity.pdbx_description
1 polymer ?
#
loop_
_entity_poly.entity_id
_entity_poly.type
_entity_poly.pdbx_seq_one_letter_code
_entity_poly.pdbx_strand_id
1 'polypeptide(L)'
;IIDEAHMLTTEAWNALLKTIEEPPAHVMFIFATTEIEKLPVTIVSRCQRYTFRRITSDDIAQRLSYVAEKEGFGLDSAAAQLIAVHADGG
;
A
#
# COMPACT_ATOMS: atom_id res chain seq x y z
N ILE A 1 5.45 -11.56 -1.71
CA ILE A 1 4.61 -10.34 -1.80
C ILE A 1 4.08 -10.28 -3.22
N ILE A 2 2.78 -10.06 -3.41
CA ILE A 2 2.15 -9.89 -4.71
C ILE A 2 1.53 -8.49 -4.70
N ASP A 3 2.01 -7.66 -5.61
CA ASP A 3 1.50 -6.31 -5.82
C ASP A 3 0.42 -6.33 -6.91
N GLU A 4 -0.49 -5.36 -6.86
CA GLU A 4 -1.68 -5.28 -7.71
C GLU A 4 -2.44 -6.61 -7.82
N ALA A 5 -2.70 -7.23 -6.66
CA ALA A 5 -3.28 -8.57 -6.57
C ALA A 5 -4.66 -8.68 -7.26
N HIS A 6 -5.37 -7.57 -7.44
CA HIS A 6 -6.62 -7.54 -8.22
C HIS A 6 -6.43 -7.90 -9.70
N MET A 7 -5.20 -7.85 -10.22
CA MET A 7 -4.84 -8.25 -11.58
C MET A 7 -4.67 -9.77 -11.73
N LEU A 8 -4.63 -10.53 -10.63
CA LEU A 8 -4.57 -11.99 -10.70
C LEU A 8 -5.84 -12.56 -11.31
N THR A 9 -5.67 -13.52 -12.21
CA THR A 9 -6.81 -14.25 -12.79
C THR A 9 -7.48 -15.13 -11.73
N THR A 10 -8.73 -15.49 -12.00
CA THR A 10 -9.50 -16.40 -11.14
C THR A 10 -8.78 -17.74 -10.95
N GLU A 11 -8.13 -18.27 -11.98
CA GLU A 11 -7.38 -19.53 -11.92
C GLU A 11 -6.17 -19.42 -11.01
N ALA A 12 -5.46 -18.28 -11.05
CA ALA A 12 -4.33 -18.02 -10.16
C ALA A 12 -4.78 -17.95 -8.69
N TRP A 13 -5.91 -17.31 -8.40
CA TRP A 13 -6.47 -17.29 -7.05
C TRP A 13 -6.86 -18.69 -6.56
N ASN A 14 -7.50 -19.50 -7.41
CA ASN A 14 -7.87 -20.87 -7.08
C ASN A 14 -6.65 -21.74 -6.77
N ALA A 15 -5.55 -21.55 -7.51
CA ALA A 15 -4.30 -22.28 -7.27
C ALA A 15 -3.65 -21.91 -5.92
N LEU A 16 -3.83 -20.66 -5.46
CA LEU A 16 -3.27 -20.19 -4.19
C LEU A 16 -4.12 -20.54 -2.97
N LEU A 17 -5.40 -20.88 -3.17
CA LEU A 17 -6.40 -20.93 -2.10
C LEU A 17 -6.03 -21.91 -0.97
N LYS A 18 -5.62 -23.14 -1.32
CA LYS A 18 -5.19 -24.14 -0.33
C LYS A 18 -3.94 -23.69 0.44
N THR A 19 -3.00 -23.06 -0.25
CA THR A 19 -1.75 -22.59 0.36
C THR A 19 -1.98 -21.36 1.25
N ILE A 20 -3.02 -20.56 1.01
CA ILE A 20 -3.42 -19.45 1.89
C ILE A 20 -4.15 -19.98 3.13
N GLU A 21 -4.95 -21.04 2.99
CA GLU A 21 -5.64 -21.69 4.12
C GLU A 21 -4.68 -22.38 5.09
N GLU A 22 -3.69 -23.09 4.54
CA GLU A 22 -2.71 -23.86 5.30
C GLU A 22 -1.30 -23.46 4.84
N PRO A 23 -0.84 -22.23 5.17
CA PRO A 23 0.46 -21.77 4.72
C PRO A 23 1.56 -22.61 5.37
N PRO A 24 2.59 -23.01 4.62
CA PRO A 24 3.78 -23.59 5.21
C PRO A 24 4.35 -22.64 6.27
N ALA A 25 4.86 -23.19 7.38
CA ALA A 25 5.31 -22.39 8.53
C ALA A 25 6.42 -21.36 8.21
N HIS A 26 7.11 -21.51 7.08
CA HIS A 26 8.17 -20.61 6.61
C HIS A 26 7.71 -19.61 5.55
N VAL A 27 6.41 -19.58 5.21
CA VAL A 27 5.85 -18.73 4.15
C VAL A 27 4.88 -17.72 4.74
N MET A 28 5.04 -16.47 4.32
CA MET A 28 4.09 -15.40 4.60
C MET A 28 3.63 -14.77 3.28
N PHE A 29 2.32 -14.77 3.05
CA PHE A 29 1.71 -14.07 1.93
C PHE A 29 1.41 -12.62 2.31
N ILE A 30 1.76 -11.70 1.42
CA ILE A 30 1.40 -10.29 1.50
C ILE A 30 0.83 -9.92 0.13
N PHE A 31 -0.40 -9.45 0.12
CA PHE A 31 -1.10 -8.97 -1.06
C PHE A 31 -1.33 -7.47 -0.94
N ALA A 32 -0.94 -6.71 -1.95
CA ALA A 32 -1.26 -5.29 -2.08
C ALA A 32 -2.24 -5.10 -3.25
N THR A 33 -3.22 -4.22 -3.07
CA THR A 33 -4.23 -3.91 -4.09
C THR A 33 -4.83 -2.53 -3.84
N THR A 34 -5.11 -1.81 -4.93
CA THR A 34 -5.90 -0.57 -4.92
C THR A 34 -7.41 -0.82 -5.04
N GLU A 35 -7.83 -2.01 -5.48
CA GLU A 35 -9.22 -2.40 -5.75
C GLU A 35 -9.58 -3.67 -4.96
N ILE A 36 -9.94 -3.52 -3.68
CA ILE A 36 -10.19 -4.65 -2.77
C ILE A 36 -11.44 -5.46 -3.15
N GLU A 37 -12.43 -4.79 -3.72
CA GLU A 37 -13.69 -5.36 -4.19
C GLU A 37 -13.53 -6.30 -5.39
N LYS A 38 -12.42 -6.19 -6.13
CA LYS A 38 -12.08 -7.11 -7.22
C LYS A 38 -11.47 -8.43 -6.72
N LEU A 39 -11.06 -8.50 -5.45
CA LEU A 39 -10.53 -9.74 -4.89
C LEU A 39 -11.66 -10.71 -4.53
N PRO A 40 -11.47 -12.03 -4.71
CA PRO A 40 -12.45 -13.01 -4.27
C PRO A 40 -12.68 -12.93 -2.75
N VAL A 41 -13.95 -12.97 -2.33
CA VAL A 41 -14.34 -12.93 -0.90
C VAL A 41 -13.65 -14.03 -0.09
N THR A 42 -13.41 -15.19 -0.71
CA THR A 42 -12.71 -16.33 -0.10
C THR A 42 -11.26 -16.01 0.27
N ILE A 43 -10.57 -15.17 -0.50
CA ILE A 43 -9.20 -14.73 -0.22
C ILE A 43 -9.22 -13.68 0.90
N VAL A 44 -10.13 -12.70 0.79
CA VAL A 44 -10.28 -11.63 1.78
C VAL A 44 -10.62 -12.19 3.16
N SER A 45 -11.46 -13.23 3.25
CA SER A 45 -11.85 -13.82 4.53
C SER A 45 -10.73 -14.62 5.22
N ARG A 46 -9.64 -14.93 4.53
CA ARG A 46 -8.49 -15.71 5.03
C ARG A 46 -7.24 -14.86 5.26
N CYS A 47 -7.30 -13.57 4.94
CA CYS A 47 -6.20 -12.64 5.12
C CYS A 47 -6.51 -11.63 6.23
N GLN A 48 -5.48 -11.23 6.96
CA GLN A 48 -5.60 -10.04 7.80
C GLN A 48 -5.60 -8.79 6.92
N ARG A 49 -6.67 -8.01 6.98
CA ARG A 49 -6.82 -6.80 6.17
C ARG A 49 -6.27 -5.58 6.89
N TYR A 50 -5.31 -4.92 6.24
CA TYR A 50 -4.81 -3.61 6.64
C TYR A 50 -5.17 -2.60 5.55
N THR A 51 -5.99 -1.61 5.89
CA THR A 51 -6.36 -0.52 4.98
C THR A 51 -5.47 0.67 5.27
N PHE A 52 -4.66 1.05 4.28
CA PHE A 52 -3.88 2.28 4.34
C PHE A 52 -4.82 3.45 4.08
N ARG A 53 -4.72 4.47 4.94
CA ARG A 53 -5.42 5.74 4.73
C ARG A 53 -4.48 6.68 4.00
N ARG A 54 -5.08 7.67 3.33
CA ARG A 54 -4.33 8.79 2.77
C ARG A 54 -3.44 9.43 3.81
N ILE A 55 -2.23 9.77 3.38
CA ILE A 55 -1.26 10.47 4.21
C ILE A 55 -1.75 11.91 4.37
N THR A 56 -1.68 12.47 5.58
CA THR A 56 -2.09 13.86 5.78
C THR A 56 -1.12 14.81 5.08
N SER A 57 -1.61 15.97 4.63
CA SER A 57 -0.72 16.97 4.00
C SER A 57 0.38 17.43 4.96
N ASP A 58 0.11 17.51 6.27
CA ASP A 58 1.14 17.86 7.26
C ASP A 58 2.24 16.79 7.34
N ASP A 59 1.88 15.51 7.35
CA ASP A 59 2.85 14.40 7.35
C ASP A 59 3.68 14.40 6.05
N ILE A 60 3.06 14.67 4.90
CA ILE A 60 3.76 14.80 3.62
C ILE A 60 4.73 15.99 3.66
N ALA A 61 4.29 17.16 4.11
CA ALA A 61 5.13 18.36 4.18
C ALA A 61 6.33 18.17 5.12
N GLN A 62 6.12 17.52 6.28
CA GLN A 62 7.19 17.15 7.20
C GLN A 62 8.17 16.18 6.55
N ARG A 63 7.67 15.16 5.84
CA ARG A 63 8.51 14.19 5.15
C ARG A 63 9.33 14.83 4.02
N LEU A 64 8.73 15.74 3.26
CA LEU A 64 9.42 16.49 2.20
C LEU A 64 10.53 17.35 2.78
N SER A 65 10.26 18.07 3.87
CA SER A 65 11.26 18.90 4.55
C SER A 65 12.42 18.06 5.08
N TYR A 66 12.11 16.92 5.70
CA TYR A 66 13.13 15.96 6.17
C TYR A 66 14.02 15.45 5.03
N VAL A 67 13.43 15.06 3.89
CA VAL A 67 14.20 14.57 2.74
C VAL A 67 15.05 15.69 2.14
N ALA A 68 14.49 16.89 1.96
CA ALA A 68 15.22 18.04 1.42
C ALA A 68 16.46 18.39 2.27
N GLU A 69 16.33 18.39 3.60
CA GLU A 69 17.45 18.60 4.52
C GLU A 69 18.55 17.53 4.33
N LYS A 70 18.16 16.24 4.24
CA LYS A 70 19.13 15.14 4.07
C LYS A 70 19.86 15.17 2.73
N GLU A 71 19.18 15.65 1.70
CA GLU A 71 19.73 15.79 0.35
C GLU A 71 20.47 17.13 0.16
N GLY A 72 20.50 18.01 1.16
CA GLY A 72 21.18 19.31 1.10
C GLY A 72 20.46 20.38 0.29
N PHE A 73 19.15 20.22 0.05
CA PHE A 73 18.32 21.20 -0.65
C PHE A 73 17.59 22.12 0.34
N GLY A 74 17.52 23.41 0.00
CA GLY A 74 16.62 24.34 0.68
C GLY A 74 15.19 24.15 0.19
N LEU A 75 14.26 23.81 1.09
CA LEU A 75 12.84 23.75 0.82
C LEU A 75 12.09 24.66 1.79
N ASP A 76 11.40 25.67 1.25
CA ASP A 76 10.56 26.56 2.05
C ASP A 76 9.33 25.80 2.59
N SER A 77 8.94 26.08 3.83
CA SER A 77 7.81 25.40 4.47
C SER A 77 6.48 25.61 3.74
N ALA A 78 6.25 26.80 3.16
CA ALA A 78 5.05 27.06 2.38
C ALA A 78 5.06 26.28 1.06
N ALA A 79 6.24 26.13 0.44
CA ALA A 79 6.40 25.29 -0.75
C ALA A 79 6.17 23.81 -0.43
N ALA A 80 6.69 23.29 0.68
CA ALA A 80 6.45 21.92 1.13
C ALA A 80 4.96 21.65 1.35
N GLN A 81 4.25 22.59 1.98
CA GLN A 81 2.80 22.48 2.18
C GLN A 81 2.01 22.54 0.87
N LEU A 82 2.40 23.39 -0.07
CA LEU A 82 1.75 23.47 -1.37
C LEU A 82 1.88 22.13 -2.14
N ILE A 83 3.09 21.55 -2.16
CA ILE A 83 3.32 20.22 -2.77
C ILE A 83 2.48 19.16 -2.06
N ALA A 84 2.45 19.17 -0.73
CA ALA A 84 1.70 18.20 0.06
C ALA A 84 0.19 18.23 -0.19
N VAL A 85 -0.39 19.42 -0.36
CA VAL A 85 -1.81 19.57 -0.74
C VAL A 85 -2.06 19.00 -2.14
N HIS A 86 -1.16 19.26 -3.10
CA HIS A 86 -1.31 18.75 -4.47
C HIS A 86 -1.04 17.25 -4.61
N ALA A 87 -0.28 16.64 -3.68
CA ALA A 87 -0.03 15.21 -3.66
C ALA A 87 -1.25 14.37 -3.21
N ASP A 88 -2.27 15.00 -2.61
CA ASP A 88 -3.57 14.41 -2.26
C ASP A 88 -3.51 13.12 -1.41
N GLY A 89 -2.40 12.89 -0.70
CA GLY A 89 -2.29 11.78 0.25
C GLY A 89 -2.04 10.39 -0.35
N GLY A 90 -1.93 10.28 -1.68
CA GLY A 90 -1.88 9.00 -2.41
C GLY A 90 -3.23 8.53 -2.93
#